data_AF-A0A1E7X442-F1
#
_entry.id   AF-A0A1E7X442-F1
#
_cell.length_a   1.000
_cell.length_b   1.000
_cell.length_c   1.000
_cell.angle_alpha   90.00
_cell.angle_beta   90.00
_cell.angle_gamma   90.00
#
_symmetry.space_group_name_H-M   'P 1'
#
loop_
_entity.id
_entity.type
_entity.pdbx_description
1 polymer ?
#
loop_
_entity_poly.entity_id
_entity_poly.type
_entity_poly.pdbx_seq_one_letter_code
_entity_poly.pdbx_strand_id
1 'polypeptide(L)'
;MKEATVKKIWIALLSVTVVVVSTQAAALQQADLSLKPAAACKGAGRPAPKMKETVHAETVGAAATTIDLNGDGWCDWIMTLAYPMNTGLPEYGAKEAILLGTDKGARTFGNIEKMRQHWRKQLPAPEGLVMPDGVTRMAPALVAYSSKSKAPYFIGFSNAYPDFMAHADSYAVYQWNTEFDTPQTVSNADYLTVMKFLRKQYCEGRHYSNQDFQHPETSNADHPLEVVVCSPQMADAIKRAERGVTRP
;
A
#
# COMPACT_ATOMS: atom_id res chain seq x y z
N MET A 1 -63.49 35.56 47.62
CA MET A 1 -62.72 35.79 46.38
C MET A 1 -61.41 35.02 46.52
N LYS A 2 -61.16 34.03 45.65
CA LYS A 2 -59.96 33.17 45.71
C LYS A 2 -58.91 33.73 44.76
N GLU A 3 -57.73 34.06 45.28
CA GLU A 3 -56.58 34.53 44.51
C GLU A 3 -55.97 33.37 43.71
N ALA A 4 -55.74 33.60 42.42
CA ALA A 4 -55.10 32.65 41.51
C ALA A 4 -53.60 32.93 41.44
N THR A 5 -52.78 31.95 41.85
CA THR A 5 -51.32 32.03 41.81
C THR A 5 -50.81 31.60 40.43
N VAL A 6 -50.24 32.52 39.65
CA VAL A 6 -49.65 32.27 38.34
C VAL A 6 -48.24 31.67 38.51
N LYS A 7 -48.06 30.40 38.12
CA LYS A 7 -46.74 29.74 38.04
C LYS A 7 -45.97 30.24 36.82
N LYS A 8 -44.84 30.91 37.05
CA LYS A 8 -43.86 31.27 36.01
C LYS A 8 -43.07 30.03 35.59
N ILE A 9 -43.21 29.63 34.33
CA ILE A 9 -42.42 28.57 33.70
C ILE A 9 -41.17 29.24 33.12
N TRP A 10 -40.00 28.94 33.69
CA TRP A 10 -38.71 29.32 33.14
C TRP A 10 -38.30 28.32 32.07
N ILE A 11 -38.33 28.74 30.81
CA ILE A 11 -37.76 27.98 29.69
C ILE A 11 -36.26 28.27 29.67
N ALA A 12 -35.46 27.36 30.22
CA ALA A 12 -34.01 27.39 30.07
C ALA A 12 -33.66 26.89 28.66
N LEU A 13 -33.30 27.81 27.77
CA LEU A 13 -32.68 27.48 26.48
C LEU A 13 -31.28 26.91 26.75
N LEU A 14 -31.13 25.58 26.67
CA LEU A 14 -29.82 24.94 26.57
C LEU A 14 -29.32 25.06 25.13
N SER A 15 -28.44 26.02 24.87
CA SER A 15 -27.65 26.09 23.64
C SER A 15 -26.67 24.92 23.62
N VAL A 16 -26.99 23.86 22.87
CA VAL A 16 -26.08 22.76 22.57
C VAL A 16 -25.08 23.25 21.52
N THR A 17 -23.94 23.73 21.96
CA THR A 17 -22.80 24.03 21.09
C THR A 17 -22.20 22.71 20.63
N VAL A 18 -22.60 22.23 19.46
CA VAL A 18 -21.95 21.08 18.80
C VAL A 18 -20.57 21.53 18.36
N VAL A 19 -19.56 21.27 19.19
CA VAL A 19 -18.16 21.37 18.79
C VAL A 19 -17.91 20.24 17.80
N VAL A 20 -17.98 20.56 16.51
CA VAL A 20 -17.51 19.67 15.45
C VAL A 20 -16.00 19.58 15.62
N VAL A 21 -15.54 18.58 16.37
CA VAL A 21 -14.12 18.22 16.42
C VAL A 21 -13.79 17.64 15.06
N SER A 22 -13.30 18.49 14.16
CA SER A 22 -12.68 18.04 12.92
C SER A 22 -11.48 17.20 13.31
N THR A 23 -11.64 15.87 13.32
CA THR A 23 -10.53 14.93 13.39
C THR A 23 -9.72 15.07 12.12
N GLN A 24 -8.85 16.08 12.08
CA GLN A 24 -7.79 16.13 11.09
C GLN A 24 -6.89 14.94 11.39
N ALA A 25 -6.84 13.98 10.46
CA ALA A 25 -5.88 12.90 10.55
C ALA A 25 -4.49 13.51 10.74
N ALA A 26 -3.84 13.21 11.87
CA ALA A 26 -2.54 13.79 12.17
C ALA A 26 -1.55 13.37 11.07
N ALA A 27 -0.90 14.35 10.45
CA ALA A 27 0.06 14.12 9.38
C ALA A 27 1.09 13.04 9.77
N LEU A 28 1.36 12.10 8.86
CA LEU A 28 2.35 11.05 9.05
C LEU A 28 3.74 11.65 9.23
N GLN A 29 4.48 11.22 10.25
CA GLN A 29 5.86 11.62 10.49
C GLN A 29 6.79 10.41 10.35
N GLN A 30 8.08 10.65 10.04
CA GLN A 30 9.05 9.56 9.95
C GLN A 30 9.22 8.80 11.27
N ALA A 31 9.03 9.48 12.41
CA ALA A 31 9.08 8.85 13.73
C ALA A 31 7.93 7.87 13.98
N ASP A 32 6.85 7.94 13.18
CA ASP A 32 5.75 6.99 13.23
C ASP A 32 6.06 5.70 12.46
N LEU A 33 7.14 5.67 11.67
CA LEU A 33 7.46 4.58 10.74
C LEU A 33 8.52 3.62 11.30
N SER A 34 8.35 2.33 10.97
CA SER A 34 9.24 1.23 11.36
C SER A 34 9.37 0.22 10.23
N LEU A 35 10.52 -0.46 10.13
CA LEU A 35 10.70 -1.62 9.26
C LEU A 35 10.07 -2.90 9.84
N LYS A 36 9.75 -2.89 11.13
CA LYS A 36 9.17 -4.03 11.84
C LYS A 36 7.72 -3.74 12.21
N PRO A 37 6.80 -4.70 12.02
CA PRO A 37 5.44 -4.55 12.49
C PRO A 37 5.39 -4.51 14.01
N ALA A 38 4.34 -3.91 14.57
CA ALA A 38 4.10 -3.93 16.01
C ALA A 38 3.82 -5.35 16.54
N ALA A 39 3.25 -6.21 15.71
CA ALA A 39 3.02 -7.63 15.98
C ALA A 39 3.26 -8.45 14.72
N ALA A 40 3.84 -9.65 14.86
CA ALA A 40 3.95 -10.58 13.75
C ALA A 40 2.55 -11.09 13.33
N CYS A 41 2.35 -11.28 12.02
CA CYS A 41 1.14 -11.88 11.50
C CYS A 41 1.05 -13.38 11.83
N LYS A 42 -0.17 -13.93 11.86
CA LYS A 42 -0.48 -15.29 12.35
C LYS A 42 -0.07 -16.43 11.40
N GLY A 43 0.71 -16.15 10.37
CA GLY A 43 0.95 -17.04 9.23
C GLY A 43 -0.10 -16.84 8.13
N ALA A 44 0.15 -17.41 6.96
CA ALA A 44 -0.61 -17.10 5.75
C ALA A 44 -1.80 -18.04 5.48
N GLY A 45 -2.30 -18.70 6.55
CA GLY A 45 -3.24 -19.82 6.44
C GLY A 45 -2.62 -21.03 5.73
N ARG A 46 -3.40 -22.10 5.50
CA ARG A 46 -3.01 -23.27 4.67
C ARG A 46 -2.41 -22.83 3.31
N PRO A 47 -1.62 -23.67 2.61
CA PRO A 47 -0.95 -23.26 1.36
C PRO A 47 -1.89 -22.57 0.38
N ALA A 48 -1.37 -21.55 -0.32
CA ALA A 48 -2.12 -20.76 -1.28
C ALA A 48 -2.93 -21.65 -2.26
N PRO A 49 -4.18 -21.26 -2.62
CA PRO A 49 -5.03 -22.05 -3.51
C PRO A 49 -4.34 -22.35 -4.86
N LYS A 50 -4.39 -23.62 -5.29
CA LYS A 50 -4.04 -23.99 -6.67
C LYS A 50 -5.19 -23.56 -7.60
N MET A 51 -5.03 -22.48 -8.35
CA MET A 51 -6.03 -22.00 -9.32
C MET A 51 -6.06 -22.88 -10.60
N LYS A 52 -7.26 -23.13 -11.13
CA LYS A 52 -7.54 -24.17 -12.16
C LYS A 52 -7.10 -23.82 -13.59
N GLU A 53 -6.86 -22.55 -13.92
CA GLU A 53 -6.61 -22.13 -15.30
C GLU A 53 -5.18 -21.65 -15.57
N THR A 54 -4.38 -21.42 -14.52
CA THR A 54 -2.92 -21.45 -14.59
C THR A 54 -2.38 -21.63 -13.18
N VAL A 55 -1.85 -22.82 -12.85
CA VAL A 55 -0.94 -22.99 -11.72
C VAL A 55 0.04 -24.12 -12.03
N HIS A 56 1.32 -23.78 -12.17
CA HIS A 56 2.38 -24.60 -11.59
C HIS A 56 3.10 -23.80 -10.50
N ALA A 57 2.42 -23.69 -9.36
CA ALA A 57 2.94 -23.31 -8.05
C ALA A 57 3.71 -24.49 -7.41
N GLU A 58 4.50 -25.22 -8.18
CA GLU A 58 5.45 -26.20 -7.62
C GLU A 58 6.84 -25.54 -7.43
N THR A 59 7.04 -24.36 -8.03
CA THR A 59 8.21 -23.48 -8.00
C THR A 59 8.05 -22.24 -7.11
N VAL A 60 7.06 -22.19 -6.22
CA VAL A 60 6.81 -21.06 -5.25
C VAL A 60 7.91 -20.91 -4.19
N GLY A 61 9.12 -21.39 -4.48
CA GLY A 61 10.31 -21.23 -3.68
C GLY A 61 10.82 -19.79 -3.71
N ALA A 62 10.08 -18.89 -3.07
CA ALA A 62 10.60 -17.71 -2.38
C ALA A 62 9.46 -17.16 -1.53
N ALA A 63 9.65 -17.16 -0.22
CA ALA A 63 8.67 -16.64 0.73
C ALA A 63 8.58 -15.11 0.64
N ALA A 64 7.36 -14.60 0.58
CA ALA A 64 7.01 -13.39 1.30
C ALA A 64 5.82 -13.72 2.23
N THR A 65 6.02 -14.69 3.13
CA THR A 65 4.98 -15.23 4.02
C THR A 65 4.88 -14.50 5.36
N THR A 66 5.26 -13.22 5.42
CA THR A 66 5.45 -12.51 6.71
C THR A 66 4.89 -11.08 6.74
N ILE A 67 4.22 -10.63 5.69
CA ILE A 67 3.70 -9.26 5.60
C ILE A 67 2.19 -9.30 5.67
N ASP A 68 1.61 -8.48 6.53
CA ASP A 68 0.17 -8.20 6.60
C ASP A 68 -0.07 -6.84 5.90
N LEU A 69 -0.44 -6.86 4.62
CA LEU A 69 -0.63 -5.66 3.81
C LEU A 69 -1.93 -4.94 4.16
N ASN A 70 -2.98 -5.69 4.53
CA ASN A 70 -4.30 -5.13 4.78
C ASN A 70 -4.55 -4.78 6.27
N GLY A 71 -3.66 -5.19 7.17
CA GLY A 71 -3.71 -4.92 8.60
C GLY A 71 -4.71 -5.80 9.38
N ASP A 72 -5.09 -6.96 8.86
CA ASP A 72 -6.08 -7.86 9.47
C ASP A 72 -5.47 -8.90 10.43
N GLY A 73 -4.13 -8.95 10.51
CA GLY A 73 -3.34 -9.82 11.38
C GLY A 73 -2.95 -11.16 10.76
N TRP A 74 -3.34 -11.45 9.51
CA TRP A 74 -2.89 -12.62 8.76
C TRP A 74 -1.75 -12.25 7.82
N CYS A 75 -0.87 -13.21 7.54
CA CYS A 75 0.19 -12.96 6.58
C CYS A 75 -0.38 -13.10 5.17
N ASP A 76 -0.06 -12.15 4.32
CA ASP A 76 -0.41 -12.16 2.91
C ASP A 76 0.69 -12.83 2.11
N TRP A 77 0.32 -13.34 0.94
CA TRP A 77 1.23 -13.89 -0.05
C TRP A 77 1.48 -12.86 -1.12
N ILE A 78 2.75 -12.59 -1.35
CA ILE A 78 3.21 -11.69 -2.42
C ILE A 78 4.04 -12.53 -3.38
N MET A 79 3.57 -12.67 -4.60
CA MET A 79 4.35 -13.30 -5.67
C MET A 79 5.41 -12.32 -6.13
N THR A 80 6.67 -12.69 -5.89
CA THR A 80 7.81 -12.03 -6.49
C THR A 80 7.90 -12.51 -7.93
N LEU A 81 7.45 -11.70 -8.86
CA LEU A 81 7.74 -11.94 -10.26
C LEU A 81 9.22 -11.64 -10.46
N ALA A 82 9.92 -12.55 -11.14
CA ALA A 82 11.30 -12.30 -11.51
C ALA A 82 11.36 -10.95 -12.21
N TYR A 83 12.12 -10.04 -11.59
CA TYR A 83 12.51 -8.73 -12.12
C TYR A 83 12.77 -8.85 -13.63
N PRO A 84 12.36 -7.88 -14.47
CA PRO A 84 12.02 -8.13 -15.87
C PRO A 84 13.27 -8.42 -16.69
N MET A 85 13.76 -9.64 -16.62
CA MET A 85 14.37 -10.27 -17.76
C MET A 85 13.24 -10.63 -18.70
N ASN A 86 13.51 -10.47 -19.99
CA ASN A 86 12.67 -10.81 -21.13
C ASN A 86 12.37 -12.33 -21.13
N THR A 87 11.65 -12.80 -20.11
CA THR A 87 11.53 -14.23 -19.76
C THR A 87 10.48 -14.93 -20.61
N GLY A 88 9.68 -14.18 -21.39
CA GLY A 88 8.52 -14.71 -22.11
C GLY A 88 7.46 -15.29 -21.16
N LEU A 89 7.54 -15.00 -19.86
CA LEU A 89 6.56 -15.46 -18.89
C LEU A 89 5.26 -14.64 -19.01
N PRO A 90 4.10 -15.26 -18.74
CA PRO A 90 2.81 -14.58 -18.83
C PRO A 90 2.76 -13.39 -17.86
N GLU A 91 2.16 -12.28 -18.31
CA GLU A 91 1.83 -11.16 -17.44
C GLU A 91 0.77 -11.62 -16.42
N TYR A 92 1.02 -11.37 -15.13
CA TYR A 92 0.07 -11.69 -14.08
C TYR A 92 -0.77 -10.46 -13.77
N GLY A 93 -2.06 -10.69 -13.49
CA GLY A 93 -2.89 -9.64 -12.89
C GLY A 93 -2.49 -9.40 -11.43
N ALA A 94 -2.85 -8.24 -10.92
CA ALA A 94 -2.54 -7.84 -9.55
C ALA A 94 -3.14 -8.80 -8.54
N LYS A 95 -4.37 -9.26 -8.77
CA LYS A 95 -5.09 -10.22 -7.91
C LYS A 95 -4.42 -11.60 -7.81
N GLU A 96 -3.63 -11.98 -8.79
CA GLU A 96 -2.81 -13.19 -8.74
C GLU A 96 -1.52 -12.95 -7.97
N ALA A 97 -0.94 -11.75 -8.06
CA ALA A 97 0.33 -11.42 -7.40
C ALA A 97 0.20 -11.15 -5.89
N ILE A 98 -0.99 -10.78 -5.40
CA ILE A 98 -1.27 -10.56 -3.97
C ILE A 98 -2.44 -11.45 -3.56
N LEU A 99 -2.20 -12.38 -2.62
CA LEU A 99 -3.26 -13.16 -1.97
C LEU A 99 -3.31 -12.84 -0.49
N LEU A 100 -4.50 -12.50 0.01
CA LEU A 100 -4.70 -12.11 1.39
C LEU A 100 -4.91 -13.32 2.29
N GLY A 101 -4.17 -13.38 3.39
CA GLY A 101 -4.29 -14.44 4.39
C GLY A 101 -5.61 -14.37 5.14
N THR A 102 -6.15 -15.52 5.55
CA THR A 102 -7.36 -15.64 6.36
C THR A 102 -7.31 -16.88 7.24
N ASP A 103 -8.27 -17.00 8.15
CA ASP A 103 -8.50 -18.23 8.94
C ASP A 103 -8.83 -19.46 8.07
N LYS A 104 -9.32 -19.24 6.84
CA LYS A 104 -9.74 -20.28 5.90
C LYS A 104 -8.72 -20.58 4.79
N GLY A 105 -7.56 -19.93 4.77
CA GLY A 105 -6.56 -20.02 3.69
C GLY A 105 -6.27 -18.65 3.09
N ALA A 106 -5.95 -18.56 1.80
CA ALA A 106 -5.75 -17.29 1.12
C ALA A 106 -6.90 -16.96 0.16
N ARG A 107 -7.17 -15.67 -0.05
CA ARG A 107 -8.17 -15.14 -0.98
C ARG A 107 -7.57 -14.08 -1.89
N THR A 108 -8.18 -13.82 -3.04
CA THR A 108 -7.84 -12.64 -3.83
C THR A 108 -8.33 -11.37 -3.11
N PHE A 109 -7.72 -10.24 -3.43
CA PHE A 109 -8.21 -8.94 -3.01
C PHE A 109 -9.24 -8.38 -4.00
N GLY A 110 -9.90 -7.30 -3.59
CA GLY A 110 -10.81 -6.51 -4.40
C GLY A 110 -12.26 -6.75 -4.06
N ASN A 111 -12.97 -5.69 -3.67
CA ASN A 111 -14.41 -5.72 -3.46
C ASN A 111 -15.15 -5.33 -4.75
N ILE A 112 -15.29 -6.31 -5.66
CA ILE A 112 -15.95 -6.12 -6.97
C ILE A 112 -17.35 -5.56 -6.82
N GLU A 113 -18.11 -5.96 -5.79
CA GLU A 113 -19.47 -5.46 -5.59
C GLU A 113 -19.49 -3.96 -5.28
N LYS A 114 -18.59 -3.48 -4.42
CA LYS A 114 -18.46 -2.04 -4.16
C LYS A 114 -17.96 -1.26 -5.38
N MET A 115 -16.98 -1.79 -6.11
CA MET A 115 -16.50 -1.16 -7.35
C MET A 115 -17.64 -1.05 -8.38
N ARG A 116 -18.43 -2.11 -8.54
CA ARG A 116 -19.60 -2.14 -9.43
C ARG A 116 -20.64 -1.10 -9.04
N GLN A 117 -20.87 -0.87 -7.74
CA GLN A 117 -21.78 0.18 -7.29
C GLN A 117 -21.27 1.58 -7.62
N HIS A 118 -19.96 1.84 -7.50
CA HIS A 118 -19.35 3.10 -7.94
C HIS A 118 -19.55 3.32 -9.44
N TRP A 119 -19.24 2.30 -10.26
CA TRP A 119 -19.43 2.38 -11.71
C TRP A 119 -20.88 2.57 -12.13
N ARG A 120 -21.82 1.85 -11.51
CA ARG A 120 -23.27 2.01 -11.78
C ARG A 120 -23.77 3.41 -11.47
N LYS A 121 -23.24 4.04 -10.42
CA LYS A 121 -23.59 5.40 -10.01
C LYS A 121 -22.78 6.47 -10.75
N GLN A 122 -21.90 6.09 -11.68
CA GLN A 122 -20.95 6.98 -12.35
C GLN A 122 -20.14 7.83 -11.36
N LEU A 123 -19.89 7.29 -10.17
CA LEU A 123 -19.04 7.94 -9.19
C LEU A 123 -17.59 7.77 -9.63
N PRO A 124 -16.74 8.81 -9.51
CA PRO A 124 -15.33 8.67 -9.77
C PRO A 124 -14.77 7.61 -8.83
N ALA A 125 -14.11 6.59 -9.37
CA ALA A 125 -13.34 5.68 -8.53
C ALA A 125 -12.28 6.51 -7.79
N PRO A 126 -12.00 6.22 -6.51
CA PRO A 126 -10.88 6.86 -5.83
C PRO A 126 -9.62 6.76 -6.67
N GLU A 127 -8.92 7.88 -6.79
CA GLU A 127 -7.69 7.95 -7.57
C GLU A 127 -6.65 6.98 -6.99
N GLY A 128 -5.88 6.35 -7.88
CA GLY A 128 -4.75 5.51 -7.51
C GLY A 128 -5.09 4.13 -6.96
N LEU A 129 -6.35 3.67 -7.07
CA LEU A 129 -6.70 2.28 -6.76
C LEU A 129 -6.02 1.33 -7.75
N VAL A 130 -5.39 0.28 -7.22
CA VAL A 130 -4.93 -0.84 -8.02
C VAL A 130 -6.14 -1.68 -8.41
N MET A 131 -6.32 -1.90 -9.70
CA MET A 131 -7.38 -2.77 -10.19
C MET A 131 -6.96 -4.23 -10.02
N PRO A 132 -7.79 -5.11 -9.44
CA PRO A 132 -7.45 -6.53 -9.28
C PRO A 132 -7.05 -7.20 -10.60
N ASP A 133 -7.73 -6.87 -11.70
CA ASP A 133 -7.44 -7.39 -13.05
C ASP A 133 -6.36 -6.59 -13.79
N GLY A 134 -5.78 -5.57 -13.16
CA GLY A 134 -4.71 -4.77 -13.76
C GLY A 134 -3.41 -5.56 -13.83
N VAL A 135 -2.61 -5.33 -14.87
CA VAL A 135 -1.28 -5.93 -14.99
C VAL A 135 -0.39 -5.45 -13.85
N THR A 136 0.33 -6.36 -13.21
CA THR A 136 1.39 -6.01 -12.26
C THR A 136 2.68 -6.77 -12.56
N ARG A 137 3.81 -6.10 -12.40
CA ARG A 137 5.15 -6.70 -12.46
C ARG A 137 5.77 -6.62 -11.07
N MET A 138 5.24 -7.35 -10.10
CA MET A 138 5.57 -7.11 -8.69
C MET A 138 6.92 -7.71 -8.28
N ALA A 139 7.88 -6.85 -7.89
CA ALA A 139 9.04 -7.23 -7.08
C ALA A 139 8.63 -7.43 -5.60
N PRO A 140 9.50 -8.03 -4.76
CA PRO A 140 9.27 -8.04 -3.31
C PRO A 140 8.97 -6.63 -2.79
N ALA A 141 7.90 -6.47 -2.01
CA ALA A 141 7.52 -5.16 -1.48
C ALA A 141 8.51 -4.67 -0.41
N LEU A 142 8.89 -3.39 -0.46
CA LEU A 142 9.47 -2.70 0.70
C LEU A 142 8.35 -2.13 1.54
N VAL A 143 8.37 -2.40 2.84
CA VAL A 143 7.27 -2.08 3.76
C VAL A 143 7.73 -1.10 4.83
N ALA A 144 6.90 -0.11 5.12
CA ALA A 144 7.02 0.80 6.26
C ALA A 144 5.74 0.72 7.11
N TYR A 145 5.86 0.13 8.29
CA TYR A 145 4.78 0.01 9.26
C TYR A 145 4.59 1.33 9.98
N SER A 146 3.34 1.75 10.19
CA SER A 146 3.01 2.99 10.88
C SER A 146 2.38 2.70 12.25
N SER A 147 2.76 3.45 13.27
CA SER A 147 2.06 3.44 14.57
C SER A 147 0.62 3.96 14.47
N LYS A 148 0.27 4.65 13.38
CA LYS A 148 -1.05 5.27 13.14
C LYS A 148 -2.00 4.42 12.31
N SER A 149 -1.54 3.33 11.70
CA SER A 149 -2.36 2.47 10.83
C SER A 149 -1.98 1.01 10.99
N LYS A 150 -2.99 0.12 10.88
CA LYS A 150 -2.74 -1.33 10.87
C LYS A 150 -2.16 -1.80 9.55
N ALA A 151 -2.62 -1.21 8.44
CA ALA A 151 -2.10 -1.50 7.11
C ALA A 151 -0.81 -0.70 6.89
N PRO A 152 0.31 -1.37 6.56
CA PRO A 152 1.55 -0.67 6.31
C PRO A 152 1.50 0.10 5.00
N TYR A 153 2.46 1.00 4.85
CA TYR A 153 2.82 1.58 3.56
C TYR A 153 3.75 0.60 2.84
N PHE A 154 3.60 0.44 1.54
CA PHE A 154 4.49 -0.41 0.76
C PHE A 154 4.78 0.15 -0.63
N ILE A 155 6.00 -0.11 -1.12
CA ILE A 155 6.39 0.23 -2.48
C ILE A 155 5.98 -0.91 -3.42
N GLY A 156 5.27 -0.55 -4.49
CA GLY A 156 4.97 -1.44 -5.61
C GLY A 156 5.24 -0.75 -6.94
N PHE A 157 5.19 -1.52 -8.02
CA PHE A 157 5.21 -0.97 -9.37
C PHE A 157 3.84 -0.42 -9.73
N SER A 158 3.84 0.75 -10.36
CA SER A 158 2.63 1.31 -10.97
C SER A 158 2.26 0.50 -12.21
N ASN A 159 0.99 0.14 -12.31
CA ASN A 159 0.41 -0.49 -13.50
C ASN A 159 0.35 0.45 -14.72
N ALA A 160 0.64 1.75 -14.53
CA ALA A 160 0.68 2.74 -15.61
C ALA A 160 1.94 2.63 -16.48
N TYR A 161 2.97 1.88 -16.04
CA TYR A 161 4.26 1.78 -16.72
C TYR A 161 4.60 0.30 -16.99
N PRO A 162 4.14 -0.27 -18.12
CA PRO A 162 4.42 -1.66 -18.48
C PRO A 162 5.90 -1.89 -18.80
N ASP A 163 6.60 -0.84 -19.18
CA ASP A 163 8.05 -0.80 -19.30
C ASP A 163 8.65 -0.16 -18.04
N PHE A 164 9.86 -0.57 -17.68
CA PHE A 164 10.90 0.20 -17.00
C PHE A 164 11.46 -0.32 -15.67
N MET A 165 12.78 -0.39 -15.70
CA MET A 165 13.72 -0.52 -14.58
C MET A 165 14.36 0.82 -14.20
N ALA A 166 14.19 1.88 -15.02
CA ALA A 166 14.99 3.11 -14.95
C ALA A 166 14.22 4.40 -14.60
N HIS A 167 12.89 4.34 -14.45
CA HIS A 167 12.09 5.53 -14.14
C HIS A 167 11.54 5.45 -12.73
N ALA A 168 11.88 6.47 -11.92
CA ALA A 168 11.40 6.53 -10.55
C ALA A 168 9.89 6.77 -10.44
N ASP A 169 9.25 7.25 -11.51
CA ASP A 169 7.79 7.38 -11.60
C ASP A 169 7.08 6.02 -11.80
N SER A 170 7.82 4.96 -12.15
CA SER A 170 7.30 3.59 -12.20
C SER A 170 7.03 3.01 -10.81
N TYR A 171 7.47 3.68 -9.74
CA TYR A 171 7.29 3.24 -8.35
C TYR A 171 6.30 4.14 -7.63
N ALA A 172 5.35 3.52 -6.95
CA ALA A 172 4.40 4.22 -6.10
C ALA A 172 4.42 3.64 -4.69
N VAL A 173 4.11 4.52 -3.73
CA VAL A 173 3.80 4.11 -2.35
C VAL A 173 2.30 3.90 -2.26
N TYR A 174 1.94 2.73 -1.78
CA TYR A 174 0.57 2.32 -1.56
C TYR A 174 0.28 2.13 -0.07
N GLN A 175 -0.98 2.28 0.30
CA GLN A 175 -1.54 1.76 1.54
C GLN A 175 -2.83 1.03 1.21
N TRP A 176 -3.20 0.03 2.01
CA TRP A 176 -4.41 -0.72 1.77
C TRP A 176 -5.67 0.13 1.97
N ASN A 177 -6.51 0.21 0.94
CA ASN A 177 -7.84 0.77 1.05
C ASN A 177 -8.80 -0.34 1.51
N THR A 178 -9.22 -0.28 2.76
CA THR A 178 -10.15 -1.27 3.36
C THR A 178 -11.58 -1.16 2.82
N GLU A 179 -11.96 -0.02 2.25
CA GLU A 179 -13.27 0.15 1.65
C GLU A 179 -13.41 -0.71 0.39
N PHE A 180 -12.45 -0.61 -0.52
CA PHE A 180 -12.41 -1.32 -1.79
C PHE A 180 -11.61 -2.63 -1.74
N ASP A 181 -10.98 -2.91 -0.61
CA ASP A 181 -10.12 -4.07 -0.37
C ASP A 181 -9.03 -4.18 -1.45
N THR A 182 -8.29 -3.09 -1.67
CA THR A 182 -7.26 -3.02 -2.71
C THR A 182 -6.16 -2.02 -2.35
N PRO A 183 -4.91 -2.16 -2.84
CA PRO A 183 -3.90 -1.11 -2.72
C PRO A 183 -4.38 0.22 -3.32
N GLN A 184 -4.08 1.33 -2.65
CA GLN A 184 -4.32 2.68 -3.16
C GLN A 184 -3.07 3.53 -3.02
N THR A 185 -2.74 4.33 -4.04
CA THR A 185 -1.62 5.29 -3.93
C THR A 185 -1.89 6.28 -2.79
N VAL A 186 -0.84 6.59 -2.04
CA VAL A 186 -0.96 7.51 -0.90
C VAL A 186 -0.78 8.96 -1.34
N SER A 187 -1.15 9.90 -0.47
CA SER A 187 -0.94 11.33 -0.69
C SER A 187 0.53 11.66 -0.95
N ASN A 188 0.79 12.80 -1.60
CA ASN A 188 2.16 13.23 -1.87
C ASN A 188 2.98 13.44 -0.57
N ALA A 189 2.33 13.88 0.51
CA ALA A 189 2.95 14.04 1.83
C ALA A 189 3.37 12.68 2.42
N ASP A 190 2.48 11.68 2.40
CA ASP A 190 2.78 10.34 2.89
C ASP A 190 3.86 9.67 2.02
N TYR A 191 3.79 9.82 0.70
CA TYR A 191 4.82 9.35 -0.23
C TYR A 191 6.19 9.90 0.17
N LEU A 192 6.32 11.22 0.34
CA LEU A 192 7.58 11.86 0.74
C LEU A 192 8.09 11.33 2.08
N THR A 193 7.22 11.18 3.06
CA THR A 193 7.58 10.69 4.40
C THR A 193 8.08 9.25 4.34
N VAL A 194 7.37 8.36 3.64
CA VAL A 194 7.73 6.95 3.47
C VAL A 194 9.02 6.79 2.66
N MET A 195 9.15 7.49 1.53
CA MET A 195 10.34 7.39 0.68
C MET A 195 11.60 7.90 1.38
N LYS A 196 11.51 9.01 2.13
CA LYS A 196 12.64 9.50 2.94
C LYS A 196 13.00 8.53 4.05
N PHE A 197 12.01 7.94 4.72
CA PHE A 197 12.22 6.91 5.73
C PHE A 197 12.97 5.71 5.13
N LEU A 198 12.46 5.12 4.05
CA LEU A 198 13.06 3.95 3.42
C LEU A 198 14.48 4.25 2.91
N ARG A 199 14.71 5.41 2.28
CA ARG A 199 16.06 5.81 1.87
C ARG A 199 17.02 5.93 3.05
N LYS A 200 16.57 6.50 4.17
CA LYS A 200 17.41 6.57 5.38
C LYS A 200 17.78 5.17 5.85
N GLN A 201 16.83 4.24 5.90
CA GLN A 201 17.08 2.89 6.40
C GLN A 201 17.98 2.05 5.47
N TYR A 202 17.78 2.13 4.15
CA TYR A 202 18.45 1.24 3.21
C TYR A 202 19.70 1.84 2.55
N CYS A 203 19.84 3.17 2.50
CA CYS A 203 20.93 3.82 1.77
C CYS A 203 22.05 4.38 2.65
N GLU A 204 21.78 4.64 3.93
CA GLU A 204 22.79 5.19 4.84
C GLU A 204 23.95 4.18 5.00
N GLY A 205 25.18 4.63 4.71
CA GLY A 205 26.37 3.78 4.74
C GLY A 205 26.49 2.78 3.58
N ARG A 206 25.60 2.82 2.58
CA ARG A 206 25.70 2.02 1.36
C ARG A 206 26.30 2.83 0.21
N HIS A 207 27.15 2.20 -0.57
CA HIS A 207 27.74 2.77 -1.78
C HIS A 207 27.37 1.88 -2.97
N TYR A 208 26.37 2.30 -3.72
CA TYR A 208 25.98 1.63 -4.95
C TYR A 208 26.61 2.33 -6.17
N SER A 209 27.08 1.53 -7.12
CA SER A 209 27.57 1.99 -8.40
C SER A 209 26.41 2.21 -9.39
N ASN A 210 26.68 2.88 -10.52
CA ASN A 210 25.68 2.98 -11.60
C ASN A 210 25.29 1.61 -12.16
N GLN A 211 26.21 0.65 -12.15
CA GLN A 211 25.95 -0.72 -12.61
C GLN A 211 24.96 -1.41 -11.68
N ASP A 212 25.02 -1.14 -10.38
CA ASP A 212 24.12 -1.73 -9.39
C ASP A 212 22.67 -1.28 -9.60
N PHE A 213 22.46 -0.05 -10.08
CA PHE A 213 21.13 0.45 -10.42
C PHE A 213 20.60 -0.06 -11.76
N GLN A 214 21.49 -0.47 -12.66
CA GLN A 214 21.12 -1.13 -13.92
C GLN A 214 20.76 -2.60 -13.69
N HIS A 215 21.37 -3.23 -12.69
CA HIS A 215 21.19 -4.62 -12.31
C HIS A 215 21.01 -4.77 -10.78
N PRO A 216 19.91 -4.25 -10.21
CA PRO A 216 19.67 -4.35 -8.77
C PRO A 216 19.52 -5.80 -8.30
N GLU A 217 19.05 -6.69 -9.18
CA GLU A 217 18.94 -8.14 -8.95
C GLU A 217 20.29 -8.83 -8.77
N THR A 218 21.35 -8.34 -9.41
CA THR A 218 22.70 -8.89 -9.20
C THR A 218 23.34 -8.35 -7.94
N SER A 219 22.95 -7.14 -7.54
CA SER A 219 23.50 -6.43 -6.38
C SER A 219 22.88 -6.86 -5.07
N ASN A 220 21.58 -7.17 -5.09
CA ASN A 220 20.84 -7.76 -3.97
C ASN A 220 19.69 -8.62 -4.52
N ALA A 221 19.96 -9.89 -4.75
CA ALA A 221 19.00 -10.82 -5.36
C ALA A 221 17.72 -11.01 -4.54
N ASP A 222 17.85 -10.97 -3.20
CA ASP A 222 16.72 -11.15 -2.29
C ASP A 222 15.86 -9.89 -2.21
N HIS A 223 16.48 -8.71 -2.29
CA HIS A 223 15.81 -7.42 -2.12
C HIS A 223 16.28 -6.35 -3.12
N PRO A 224 16.02 -6.51 -4.43
CA PRO A 224 16.47 -5.57 -5.45
C PRO A 224 15.88 -4.16 -5.28
N LEU A 225 14.68 -4.04 -4.68
CA LEU A 225 14.09 -2.74 -4.38
C LEU A 225 14.91 -1.91 -3.36
N GLU A 226 15.67 -2.55 -2.47
CA GLU A 226 16.57 -1.83 -1.54
C GLU A 226 17.70 -1.11 -2.29
N VAL A 227 18.12 -1.66 -3.43
CA VAL A 227 19.11 -1.01 -4.30
C VAL A 227 18.44 0.12 -5.08
N VAL A 228 17.27 -0.14 -5.66
CA VAL A 228 16.50 0.83 -6.45
C VAL A 228 16.13 2.07 -5.63
N VAL A 229 15.71 1.91 -4.37
CA VAL A 229 15.30 3.04 -3.53
C VAL A 229 16.45 4.01 -3.29
N CYS A 230 17.70 3.55 -3.41
CA CYS A 230 18.92 4.35 -3.27
C CYS A 230 19.38 5.04 -4.55
N SER A 231 18.78 4.71 -5.69
CA SER A 231 19.17 5.26 -6.99
C SER A 231 19.06 6.79 -7.07
N PRO A 232 19.85 7.45 -7.93
CA PRO A 232 19.70 8.88 -8.24
C PRO A 232 18.30 9.23 -8.77
N GLN A 233 17.72 8.37 -9.60
CA GLN A 233 16.39 8.56 -10.17
C GLN A 233 15.34 8.64 -9.05
N MET A 234 15.44 7.78 -8.03
CA MET A 234 14.54 7.83 -6.88
C MET A 234 14.73 9.10 -6.05
N ALA A 235 15.97 9.57 -5.90
CA ALA A 235 16.24 10.85 -5.24
C ALA A 235 15.60 12.02 -6.00
N ASP A 236 15.61 11.97 -7.33
CA ASP A 236 14.98 13.00 -8.16
C ASP A 236 13.45 12.94 -8.12
N ALA A 237 12.83 11.75 -8.04
CA ALA A 237 11.39 11.62 -7.81
C ALA A 237 10.96 12.24 -6.48
N ILE A 238 11.73 12.02 -5.40
CA ILE A 238 11.49 12.67 -4.11
C ILE A 238 11.58 14.20 -4.26
N LYS A 239 12.62 14.73 -4.92
CA LYS A 239 12.76 16.17 -5.14
C LYS A 239 11.61 16.75 -5.97
N ARG A 240 11.09 16.03 -6.97
CA ARG A 240 9.92 16.44 -7.75
C ARG A 240 8.67 16.51 -6.87
N ALA A 241 8.44 15.47 -6.06
CA ALA A 241 7.34 15.43 -5.11
C ALA A 241 7.43 16.57 -4.08
N GLU A 242 8.63 16.94 -3.60
CA GLU A 242 8.84 18.09 -2.70
C GLU A 242 8.43 19.43 -3.33
N ARG A 243 8.56 19.55 -4.66
CA ARG A 243 8.16 20.74 -5.43
C ARG A 243 6.66 20.77 -5.74
N GLY A 244 5.90 19.79 -5.28
CA GLY A 244 4.47 19.69 -5.55
C GLY A 244 4.14 19.31 -7.00
N VAL A 245 5.11 18.75 -7.74
CA VAL A 245 4.84 18.18 -9.06
C VAL A 245 3.98 16.95 -8.85
N THR A 246 2.76 16.96 -9.39
CA THR A 246 1.83 15.83 -9.31
C THR A 246 2.49 14.60 -9.92
N ARG A 247 2.47 13.50 -9.18
CA ARG A 247 2.89 12.21 -9.73
C ARG A 247 1.84 11.77 -10.77
N PRO A 248 2.29 11.24 -11.91
CA PRO A 248 1.39 10.73 -12.94
C PRO A 248 0.54 9.55 -12.46
#